data_AF-A0A968S6X3-F1
#
_entry.id   AF-A0A968S6X3-F1
#
_cell.length_a   1.000
_cell.length_b   1.000
_cell.length_c   1.000
_cell.angle_alpha   90.00
_cell.angle_beta   90.00
_cell.angle_gamma   90.00
#
_symmetry.space_group_name_H-M   'P 1'
#
loop_
_entity.id
_entity.type
_entity.pdbx_description
1 polymer ?
#
loop_
_entity_poly.entity_id
_entity_poly.type
_entity_poly.pdbx_seq_one_letter_code
_entity_poly.pdbx_strand_id
1 'polypeptide(L)' 'VYKQYPDAAKADAVKKLVGWILSSGQNINPQLEFTRIPAPVAQRAIQTVNSSVTASR' A
#
# COMPACT_ATOMS: atom_id res chain seq x y z
N VAL A 1 -2.94 15.41 2.99
CA VAL A 1 -3.64 15.46 4.30
C VAL A 1 -3.49 14.17 5.12
N TYR A 2 -3.36 12.95 4.56
CA TYR A 2 -3.13 11.71 5.35
C TYR A 2 -1.72 11.10 5.27
N LYS A 3 -0.74 11.88 4.79
CA LYS A 3 0.63 11.40 4.57
C LYS A 3 1.50 11.42 5.84
N GLN A 4 1.05 12.14 6.86
CA GLN A 4 1.74 12.27 8.13
C GLN A 4 0.80 11.75 9.22
N TYR A 5 1.09 10.56 9.72
CA TYR A 5 0.35 9.99 10.84
C TYR A 5 0.93 10.51 12.16
N PRO A 6 0.12 10.87 13.16
CA PRO A 6 0.63 11.25 14.48
C PRO A 6 1.39 10.10 15.17
N ASP A 7 1.10 8.87 14.76
CA ASP A 7 1.66 7.64 15.32
C ASP A 7 2.51 6.91 14.26
N ALA A 8 3.76 6.61 14.61
CA ALA A 8 4.68 5.85 13.77
C ALA A 8 4.19 4.41 13.52
N ALA A 9 3.57 3.77 14.50
CA ALA A 9 3.02 2.42 14.34
C ALA A 9 1.91 2.42 13.28
N LYS A 10 1.08 3.47 13.25
CA LYS A 10 0.06 3.65 12.22
C LYS A 10 0.64 3.89 10.83
N ALA A 11 1.69 4.68 10.70
CA ALA A 11 2.38 4.88 9.43
C ALA A 11 2.94 3.56 8.87
N ASP A 12 3.55 2.74 9.72
CA ASP A 12 4.09 1.44 9.34
C ASP A 12 3.00 0.42 9.02
N ALA A 13 1.89 0.41 9.76
CA ALA A 13 0.74 -0.45 9.49
C ALA A 13 0.16 -0.16 8.10
N VAL A 14 0.05 1.12 7.72
CA VAL A 14 -0.43 1.53 6.39
C VAL A 14 0.51 1.08 5.29
N LYS A 15 1.83 1.24 5.47
CA LYS A 15 2.82 0.74 4.49
C LYS A 15 2.70 -0.77 4.30
N LYS A 16 2.59 -1.52 5.39
CA LYS A 16 2.42 -2.99 5.36
C LYS A 16 1.13 -3.40 4.68
N LEU A 17 0.01 -2.75 5.01
CA LEU A 17 -1.30 -3.04 4.42
C LEU A 17 -1.29 -2.78 2.92
N VAL A 18 -0.83 -1.61 2.49
CA VAL A 18 -0.76 -1.27 1.05
C VAL A 18 0.20 -2.22 0.32
N GLY A 19 1.34 -2.54 0.94
CA GLY A 19 2.28 -3.53 0.43
C GLY A 19 1.61 -4.89 0.20
N TRP A 20 0.81 -5.36 1.16
CA TRP A 20 0.06 -6.61 1.02
C TRP A 20 -1.01 -6.53 -0.07
N ILE A 21 -1.83 -5.47 -0.08
CA ILE A 21 -2.90 -5.26 -1.07
C ILE A 21 -2.35 -5.34 -2.50
N LEU A 22 -1.23 -4.66 -2.75
CA LEU A 22 -0.62 -4.55 -4.07
C LEU A 22 0.31 -5.72 -4.44
N SER A 23 0.47 -6.70 -3.53
CA SER A 23 1.23 -7.94 -3.77
C SER A 23 0.32 -9.16 -3.65
N SER A 24 0.41 -9.93 -2.56
CA SER A 24 -0.37 -11.15 -2.33
C SER A 24 -1.88 -10.89 -2.33
N GLY A 25 -2.32 -9.70 -1.94
CA GLY A 25 -3.72 -9.29 -1.99
C GLY A 25 -4.28 -9.29 -3.41
N GLN A 26 -3.48 -9.08 -4.47
CA GLN A 26 -3.99 -9.17 -5.85
C GLN A 26 -4.45 -10.59 -6.22
N ASN A 27 -4.10 -11.62 -5.43
CA ASN A 27 -4.53 -12.99 -5.69
C ASN A 27 -6.02 -13.23 -5.41
N ILE A 28 -6.68 -12.39 -4.60
CA ILE A 28 -8.12 -12.53 -4.33
C ILE A 28 -8.98 -11.91 -5.44
N ASN A 29 -8.42 -10.98 -6.24
CA ASN A 29 -9.18 -10.24 -7.25
C ASN A 29 -9.97 -11.15 -8.23
N PRO A 30 -9.39 -12.24 -8.80
CA PRO A 30 -10.12 -13.09 -9.73
C PRO A 30 -11.31 -13.83 -9.08
N GLN A 31 -11.25 -14.10 -7.78
CA GLN A 31 -12.36 -14.75 -7.05
C GLN A 31 -13.53 -13.79 -6.82
N LEU A 32 -13.26 -12.49 -6.91
CA LEU A 32 -14.20 -11.39 -6.70
C LEU A 32 -14.54 -10.67 -8.01
N GLU A 33 -14.22 -11.28 -9.16
CA GLU A 33 -14.45 -10.72 -10.50
C GLU A 33 -13.71 -9.40 -10.79
N PHE A 34 -12.63 -9.11 -10.06
CA PHE A 34 -11.75 -7.97 -10.31
C PHE A 34 -10.50 -8.36 -11.12
N THR A 35 -10.00 -7.41 -11.90
CA THR A 35 -8.72 -7.56 -12.61
C THR A 35 -7.53 -7.33 -11.68
N ARG A 36 -6.38 -7.87 -12.04
CA ARG A 36 -5.12 -7.61 -11.33
C ARG A 36 -4.49 -6.32 -11.82
N ILE A 37 -3.89 -5.57 -10.89
CA ILE A 37 -3.04 -4.44 -11.24
C ILE A 37 -1.75 -5.00 -11.90
N PRO A 38 -1.30 -4.43 -13.04
CA PRO A 38 -0.02 -4.80 -13.65
C PRO A 38 1.15 -4.61 -12.68
N ALA A 39 2.07 -5.57 -12.63
CA ALA A 39 3.16 -5.57 -11.65
C ALA A 39 4.01 -4.27 -11.64
N PRO A 40 4.37 -3.65 -12.78
CA PRO A 40 5.11 -2.39 -12.77
C PRO A 40 4.35 -1.23 -12.11
N VAL A 41 3.02 -1.20 -12.26
CA VAL A 41 2.14 -0.17 -11.68
C VAL A 41 2.01 -0.38 -10.18
N ALA A 42 1.79 -1.62 -9.74
CA ALA A 42 1.75 -1.98 -8.32
C ALA A 42 3.07 -1.60 -7.62
N GLN A 43 4.20 -1.92 -8.22
CA GLN A 43 5.52 -1.60 -7.67
C GLN A 43 5.74 -0.09 -7.50
N ARG A 44 5.35 0.72 -8.51
CA ARG A 44 5.45 2.18 -8.44
C ARG A 44 4.56 2.76 -7.33
N ALA A 45 3.36 2.23 -7.15
CA ALA A 45 2.47 2.64 -6.07
C ALA A 45 3.03 2.29 -4.69
N ILE A 46 3.56 1.07 -4.49
CA ILE A 46 4.23 0.66 -3.24
C ILE A 46 5.38 1.62 -2.90
N GLN A 47 6.25 1.92 -3.87
CA GLN A 47 7.38 2.85 -3.68
C GLN A 47 6.90 4.25 -3.27
N THR A 48 5.84 4.73 -3.92
CA THR A 48 5.25 6.04 -3.61
C THR A 48 4.69 6.09 -2.18
N VAL A 49 4.02 5.03 -1.72
CA VAL A 49 3.52 4.95 -0.35
C VAL A 49 4.67 4.89 0.65
N ASN A 50 5.69 4.06 0.40
CA ASN A 50 6.83 3.94 1.29
C ASN A 50 7.62 5.25 1.46
N SER A 51 7.71 6.07 0.40
CA SER A 51 8.41 7.36 0.44
C SER A 51 7.56 8.52 0.96
N SER A 52 6.24 8.47 0.80
CA SER A 52 5.37 9.60 1.12
C SER A 52 4.58 9.46 2.43
N VAL A 53 4.47 8.25 2.99
CA VAL A 53 3.83 8.02 4.29
C VAL A 53 4.88 8.07 5.39
N THR A 54 4.77 9.06 6.28
CA THR A 54 5.68 9.26 7.40
C THR A 54 4.89 9.39 8.71
N ALA A 55 5.60 9.23 9.83
CA ALA A 55 5.11 9.75 11.10
C ALA A 55 5.32 11.27 11.13
N SER A 56 4.42 12.00 11.79
CA SER A 56 4.68 13.37 12.24
C SER A 56 5.74 13.27 13.33
N ARG A 57 6.78 14.10 13.26
CA ARG A 57 7.79 14.19 14.31
C ARG A 57 7.20 14.75 15.59
#